data_AF-A0A1W0WBW9-F1
#
_entry.id   AF-A0A1W0WBW9-F1
#
_cell.length_a   1.000
_cell.length_b   1.000
_cell.length_c   1.000
_cell.angle_alpha   90.00
_cell.angle_beta   90.00
_cell.angle_gamma   90.00
#
_symmetry.space_group_name_H-M   'P 1'
#
loop_
_entity.id
_entity.type
_entity.pdbx_description
1 polymer ?
#
loop_
_entity_poly.entity_id
_entity_poly.type
_entity_poly.pdbx_seq_one_letter_code
_entity_poly.pdbx_strand_id
1 'polypeptide(L)'
;MALLPLGYCASLAEGIFGLFLTSMRFYVPYAITGGAAVLLLWQTRRGRPRAMNQTEDDRRRQQVVLRRIRMARMMLLIFLWAGLCNIPGNVTAVGFPRLFSQNPVSALWMRTCLVCQYAFTPFILFLCNAEYRKRLGYIFRGGRVTPDDYVEARPNAISNRTDRANLKTVSYSVRDKSLHFDV
;
A
#
# COMPACT_ATOMS: atom_id res chain seq x y z
N MET A 1 -33.79 3.99 16.22
CA MET A 1 -33.05 2.75 16.48
C MET A 1 -34.04 1.73 16.98
N ALA A 2 -34.27 0.65 16.23
CA ALA A 2 -35.16 -0.41 16.66
C ALA A 2 -34.33 -1.56 17.25
N LEU A 3 -34.76 -2.10 18.39
CA LEU A 3 -34.22 -3.36 18.91
C LEU A 3 -34.77 -4.50 18.05
N LEU A 4 -33.88 -5.24 17.37
CA LEU A 4 -34.29 -6.48 16.71
C LEU A 4 -34.50 -7.59 17.77
N PRO A 5 -35.34 -8.60 17.47
CA PRO A 5 -35.67 -9.70 18.39
C PRO A 5 -34.47 -10.54 18.85
N LEU A 6 -33.29 -10.34 18.25
CA LEU A 6 -32.03 -10.97 18.68
C LEU A 6 -31.22 -10.13 19.70
N GLY A 7 -31.76 -9.02 20.22
CA GLY A 7 -31.07 -8.17 21.21
C GLY A 7 -29.95 -7.29 20.64
N TYR A 8 -29.80 -7.22 19.32
CA TYR A 8 -28.83 -6.35 18.66
C TYR A 8 -29.47 -5.02 18.26
N CYS A 9 -28.75 -3.93 18.50
CA CYS A 9 -29.13 -2.62 18.01
C CYS A 9 -28.61 -2.47 16.57
N ALA A 10 -29.53 -2.45 15.59
CA ALA A 10 -29.17 -2.20 14.19
C ALA A 10 -29.65 -0.82 13.78
N SER A 11 -28.75 -0.02 13.21
CA SER A 11 -29.15 1.20 12.50
C SER A 11 -29.74 0.79 11.15
N LEU A 12 -31.05 0.55 11.13
CA LEU A 12 -31.78 0.50 9.87
C LEU A 12 -31.87 1.93 9.35
N ALA A 13 -31.11 2.20 8.29
CA ALA A 13 -31.26 3.43 7.54
C ALA A 13 -32.56 3.32 6.73
N GLU A 14 -33.68 3.68 7.34
CA GLU A 14 -34.98 3.73 6.67
C GLU A 14 -34.95 4.87 5.64
N GLY A 15 -34.91 4.49 4.36
CA GLY A 15 -35.03 5.41 3.24
C GLY A 15 -34.01 5.19 2.12
N ILE A 16 -34.40 5.62 0.92
CA ILE A 16 -33.60 5.54 -0.31
C ILE A 16 -32.24 6.24 -0.12
N PHE A 17 -32.21 7.34 0.62
CA PHE A 17 -30.98 8.10 0.89
C PHE A 17 -29.97 7.31 1.74
N GLY A 18 -30.44 6.55 2.73
CA GLY A 18 -29.59 5.69 3.54
C GLY A 18 -28.95 4.56 2.74
N LEU A 19 -29.73 3.97 1.82
CA LEU A 19 -29.29 2.92 0.91
C LEU A 19 -28.29 3.46 -0.14
N PHE A 20 -28.51 4.70 -0.60
CA PHE A 20 -27.59 5.39 -1.50
C PHE A 20 -26.25 5.70 -0.83
N LEU A 21 -26.26 6.25 0.40
CA LEU A 21 -25.04 6.57 1.15
C LEU A 21 -24.21 5.32 1.48
N THR A 22 -24.88 4.24 1.90
CA THR A 22 -24.20 2.96 2.14
C THR A 22 -23.59 2.41 0.86
N SER A 23 -24.34 2.40 -0.24
CA SER A 23 -23.82 1.98 -1.55
C SER A 23 -22.64 2.83 -1.98
N MET A 24 -22.74 4.17 -1.93
CA MET A 24 -21.67 5.08 -2.32
C MET A 24 -20.38 4.83 -1.51
N ARG A 25 -20.50 4.63 -0.19
CA ARG A 25 -19.37 4.35 0.70
C ARG A 25 -18.61 3.09 0.30
N PHE A 26 -19.29 2.07 -0.23
CA PHE A 26 -18.63 0.84 -0.66
C PHE A 26 -18.18 0.93 -2.13
N TYR A 27 -19.02 1.38 -3.05
CA TYR A 27 -18.68 1.33 -4.49
C TYR A 27 -17.61 2.35 -4.90
N VAL A 28 -17.61 3.57 -4.33
CA VAL A 28 -16.65 4.62 -4.71
C VAL A 28 -15.19 4.22 -4.43
N PRO A 29 -14.81 3.81 -3.20
CA PRO A 29 -13.43 3.41 -2.96
C PRO A 29 -13.07 2.16 -3.78
N TYR A 30 -14.02 1.28 -4.06
CA TYR A 30 -13.76 0.10 -4.89
C TYR A 30 -13.48 0.46 -6.35
N ALA A 31 -14.25 1.37 -6.93
CA ALA A 31 -14.04 1.85 -8.30
C ALA A 31 -12.70 2.60 -8.42
N ILE A 32 -12.37 3.46 -7.46
CA ILE A 32 -11.11 4.21 -7.45
C ILE A 32 -9.91 3.27 -7.35
N THR A 33 -9.94 2.33 -6.40
CA THR A 33 -8.82 1.39 -6.17
C THR A 33 -8.66 0.40 -7.33
N GLY A 34 -9.76 -0.14 -7.86
CA GLY A 34 -9.76 -0.97 -9.05
C GLY A 34 -9.24 -0.22 -10.28
N GLY A 35 -9.71 1.01 -10.50
CA GLY A 35 -9.24 1.88 -11.59
C GLY A 35 -7.75 2.20 -11.49
N ALA A 36 -7.28 2.57 -10.29
CA ALA A 36 -5.86 2.84 -10.04
C ALA A 36 -4.99 1.61 -10.29
N ALA A 37 -5.44 0.42 -9.88
CA ALA A 37 -4.74 -0.83 -10.11
C ALA A 37 -4.62 -1.16 -11.60
N VAL A 38 -5.70 -1.01 -12.37
CA VAL A 38 -5.72 -1.22 -13.82
C VAL A 38 -4.82 -0.21 -14.52
N LEU A 39 -4.87 1.07 -14.13
CA LEU A 39 -3.99 2.12 -14.65
C LEU A 39 -2.51 1.81 -14.41
N LEU A 40 -2.15 1.27 -13.24
CA LEU A 40 -0.77 0.88 -12.93
C LEU A 40 -0.29 -0.30 -13.77
N LEU A 41 -1.16 -1.30 -14.00
CA LEU A 41 -0.88 -2.41 -14.92
C LEU A 41 -0.75 -1.93 -16.37
N TRP A 42 -1.59 -0.97 -16.77
CA TRP A 42 -1.55 -0.36 -18.08
C TRP A 42 -0.25 0.42 -18.30
N GLN A 43 0.13 1.28 -17.36
CA GLN A 43 1.36 2.06 -17.43
C GLN A 43 2.60 1.18 -17.44
N THR A 44 2.63 0.10 -16.66
CA THR A 44 3.75 -0.85 -16.68
C THR A 44 3.87 -1.64 -17.98
N ARG A 45 2.74 -1.98 -18.62
CA ARG A 45 2.75 -2.59 -19.96
C ARG A 45 3.21 -1.60 -21.04
N ARG A 46 2.75 -0.34 -20.99
CA ARG A 46 3.15 0.71 -21.96
C ARG A 46 4.59 1.18 -21.78
N GLY A 47 5.07 1.24 -20.54
CA GLY A 47 6.36 1.81 -20.19
C GLY A 47 7.51 0.81 -20.17
N ARG A 48 7.37 -0.39 -20.76
CA ARG A 48 8.47 -1.37 -20.86
C ARG A 48 9.41 -0.92 -22.00
N PRO A 49 10.52 -0.20 -21.72
CA PRO A 49 11.44 0.19 -22.76
C PRO A 49 12.15 -1.09 -23.22
N ARG A 50 12.32 -1.29 -24.53
CA ARG A 50 13.23 -2.32 -25.03
C ARG A 50 14.59 -2.07 -24.38
N ALA A 51 15.07 -3.05 -23.60
CA ALA A 51 16.28 -2.95 -22.82
C ALA A 51 17.47 -2.78 -23.77
N MET A 52 17.86 -1.54 -24.04
CA MET A 52 19.06 -1.21 -24.78
C MET A 52 19.71 -0.03 -24.05
N ASN A 53 20.84 -0.33 -23.41
CA ASN A 53 21.74 0.57 -22.70
C ASN A 53 21.14 1.27 -21.46
N GLN A 54 21.12 0.55 -20.34
CA GLN A 54 20.81 1.13 -19.03
C GLN A 54 22.03 1.87 -18.47
N THR A 55 21.85 3.15 -18.22
CA THR A 55 22.81 4.00 -17.49
C THR A 55 22.64 3.77 -15.98
N GLU A 56 23.63 4.06 -15.14
CA GLU A 56 23.48 3.92 -13.67
C GLU A 56 22.27 4.69 -13.09
N ASP A 57 21.92 5.83 -13.70
CA ASP A 57 20.72 6.61 -13.35
C ASP A 57 19.42 5.85 -13.63
N ASP A 58 19.39 4.96 -14.64
CA ASP A 58 18.23 4.13 -14.95
C ASP A 58 18.02 3.04 -13.89
N ARG A 59 19.09 2.51 -13.29
CA ARG A 59 18.98 1.54 -12.17
C ARG A 59 18.33 2.20 -10.96
N ARG A 60 18.68 3.45 -10.63
CA ARG A 60 18.05 4.19 -9.52
C ARG A 60 16.57 4.45 -9.80
N ARG A 61 16.22 4.87 -11.02
CA ARG A 61 14.82 5.07 -11.44
C ARG A 61 14.03 3.76 -11.41
N GLN A 62 14.62 2.65 -11.86
CA GLN A 62 13.99 1.33 -11.80
C GLN A 62 13.71 0.89 -10.36
N GLN A 63 14.62 1.13 -9.41
CA GLN A 63 14.37 0.77 -8.01
C GLN A 63 13.18 1.52 -7.43
N VAL A 64 13.01 2.80 -7.75
CA VAL A 64 11.84 3.59 -7.32
C VAL A 64 10.56 3.04 -7.95
N VAL A 65 10.58 2.72 -9.25
CA VAL A 65 9.43 2.13 -9.95
C VAL A 65 9.07 0.76 -9.37
N LEU A 66 10.04 -0.11 -9.08
CA LEU A 66 9.82 -1.41 -8.47
C LEU A 66 9.19 -1.29 -7.07
N ARG A 67 9.59 -0.30 -6.27
CA ARG A 67 8.97 0.00 -4.97
C ARG A 67 7.50 0.40 -5.14
N ARG A 68 7.19 1.26 -6.12
CA ARG A 68 5.81 1.65 -6.44
C ARG A 68 4.97 0.46 -6.90
N ILE A 69 5.52 -0.43 -7.73
CA ILE A 69 4.83 -1.64 -8.19
C ILE A 69 4.57 -2.60 -7.02
N ARG A 70 5.51 -2.74 -6.07
CA ARG A 70 5.26 -3.56 -4.86
C ARG A 70 4.12 -3.00 -4.03
N MET A 71 4.09 -1.68 -3.79
CA MET A 71 2.97 -1.04 -3.09
C MET A 71 1.65 -1.18 -3.85
N ALA A 72 1.67 -1.02 -5.17
CA ALA A 72 0.50 -1.23 -6.02
C ALA A 72 -0.04 -2.66 -5.91
N ARG A 73 0.85 -3.66 -6.00
CA ARG A 73 0.50 -5.08 -5.85
C ARG A 73 -0.09 -5.37 -4.48
N MET A 74 0.43 -4.74 -3.44
CA MET A 74 -0.07 -4.85 -2.08
C MET A 74 -1.50 -4.29 -1.95
N MET A 75 -1.75 -3.10 -2.49
CA MET A 75 -3.11 -2.53 -2.53
C MET A 75 -4.07 -3.42 -3.34
N LEU A 76 -3.60 -4.00 -4.44
CA LEU A 76 -4.38 -4.95 -5.25
C LEU A 76 -4.77 -6.21 -4.48
N LEU A 77 -3.84 -6.79 -3.71
CA LEU A 77 -4.13 -7.99 -2.92
C LEU A 77 -5.13 -7.71 -1.79
N ILE A 78 -4.97 -6.58 -1.09
CA ILE A 78 -5.92 -6.13 -0.06
C ILE A 78 -7.29 -5.90 -0.68
N PHE A 79 -7.34 -5.26 -1.85
CA PHE A 79 -8.57 -5.01 -2.59
C PHE A 79 -9.26 -6.31 -3.02
N LEU A 80 -8.52 -7.24 -3.62
CA LEU A 80 -9.04 -8.54 -4.06
C LEU A 80 -9.59 -9.33 -2.88
N TRP A 81 -8.87 -9.34 -1.75
CA TRP A 81 -9.30 -9.98 -0.51
C TRP A 81 -10.56 -9.33 0.06
N ALA A 82 -10.60 -8.01 0.13
CA ALA A 82 -11.77 -7.27 0.59
C ALA A 82 -13.00 -7.54 -0.30
N GLY A 83 -12.81 -7.60 -1.61
CA GLY A 83 -13.85 -7.99 -2.56
C GLY A 83 -14.34 -9.41 -2.32
N LEU A 84 -13.43 -10.37 -2.16
CA LEU A 84 -13.76 -11.77 -1.88
C LEU A 84 -14.60 -11.94 -0.61
N CYS A 85 -14.32 -11.12 0.43
CA CYS A 85 -15.09 -11.14 1.67
C CYS A 85 -16.43 -10.38 1.59
N ASN A 86 -16.53 -9.32 0.77
CA ASN A 86 -17.74 -8.49 0.67
C ASN A 86 -18.74 -8.94 -0.39
N ILE A 87 -18.29 -9.58 -1.48
CA ILE A 87 -19.15 -10.09 -2.57
C ILE A 87 -20.19 -11.10 -2.07
N PRO A 88 -19.83 -12.20 -1.39
CA PRO A 88 -20.83 -13.13 -0.86
C PRO A 88 -21.77 -12.42 0.11
N GLY A 89 -21.24 -11.38 0.79
CA GLY A 89 -22.00 -10.46 1.61
C GLY A 89 -23.16 -9.79 0.91
N ASN A 90 -22.83 -9.03 -0.14
CA ASN A 90 -23.80 -8.29 -0.92
C ASN A 90 -24.74 -9.21 -1.73
N VAL A 91 -24.22 -10.30 -2.30
CA VAL A 91 -25.03 -11.23 -3.12
C VAL A 91 -26.09 -11.90 -2.26
N THR A 92 -25.76 -12.34 -1.04
CA THR A 92 -26.73 -12.96 -0.15
C THR A 92 -27.73 -11.95 0.41
N ALA A 93 -27.30 -10.72 0.70
CA ALA A 93 -28.19 -9.65 1.16
C ALA A 93 -29.21 -9.21 0.10
N VAL A 94 -28.80 -9.11 -1.16
CA VAL A 94 -29.67 -8.65 -2.26
C VAL A 94 -30.48 -9.79 -2.87
N GLY A 95 -29.88 -10.96 -3.08
CA GLY A 95 -30.51 -12.09 -3.76
C GLY A 95 -31.44 -12.91 -2.87
N PHE A 96 -31.18 -12.98 -1.55
CA PHE A 96 -31.87 -13.90 -0.65
C PHE A 96 -32.29 -13.25 0.68
N PRO A 97 -32.98 -12.10 0.69
CA PRO A 97 -33.38 -11.41 1.92
C PRO A 97 -34.27 -12.27 2.83
N ARG A 98 -35.09 -13.16 2.26
CA ARG A 98 -35.96 -14.07 3.02
C ARG A 98 -35.21 -15.20 3.73
N LEU A 99 -34.08 -15.63 3.18
CA LEU A 99 -33.28 -16.74 3.73
C LEU A 99 -32.60 -16.34 5.05
N PHE A 100 -32.27 -15.06 5.19
CA PHE A 100 -31.73 -14.48 6.43
C PHE A 100 -32.72 -14.52 7.59
N SER A 101 -34.03 -14.40 7.30
CA SER A 101 -35.06 -14.48 8.34
C SER A 101 -35.29 -15.92 8.82
N GLN A 102 -35.02 -16.91 7.97
CA GLN A 102 -35.29 -18.32 8.28
C GLN A 102 -34.07 -19.04 8.88
N ASN A 103 -32.86 -18.65 8.50
CA ASN A 103 -31.63 -19.31 8.93
C ASN A 103 -30.65 -18.32 9.58
N PRO A 104 -30.61 -18.20 10.92
CA PRO A 104 -29.69 -17.29 11.60
C PRO A 104 -28.21 -17.67 11.43
N VAL A 105 -27.93 -18.91 11.01
CA VAL A 105 -26.57 -19.42 10.76
C VAL A 105 -25.87 -18.64 9.64
N SER A 106 -26.57 -18.28 8.57
CA SER A 106 -25.98 -17.52 7.45
C SER A 106 -25.49 -16.13 7.88
N ALA A 107 -26.23 -15.48 8.79
CA ALA A 107 -25.83 -14.20 9.36
C ALA A 107 -24.57 -14.28 10.22
N LEU A 108 -24.36 -15.39 10.92
CA LEU A 108 -23.15 -15.66 11.67
C LEU A 108 -21.93 -15.78 10.75
N TRP A 109 -22.02 -16.59 9.70
CA TRP A 109 -20.94 -16.76 8.71
C TRP A 109 -20.51 -15.44 8.08
N MET A 110 -21.47 -14.57 7.79
CA MET A 110 -21.22 -13.25 7.22
C MET A 110 -20.42 -12.35 8.16
N ARG A 111 -20.75 -12.37 9.46
CA ARG A 111 -19.95 -11.69 10.49
C ARG A 111 -18.56 -12.28 10.60
N THR A 112 -18.42 -13.62 10.52
CA THR A 112 -17.11 -14.27 10.55
C THR A 112 -16.25 -13.84 9.37
N CYS A 113 -16.80 -13.80 8.15
CA CYS A 113 -16.11 -13.29 6.97
C CYS A 113 -15.65 -11.84 7.15
N LEU A 114 -16.49 -10.98 7.75
CA LEU A 114 -16.15 -9.59 8.04
C LEU A 114 -14.99 -9.48 9.04
N VAL A 115 -15.01 -10.27 10.11
CA VAL A 115 -13.93 -10.29 11.11
C VAL A 115 -12.63 -10.83 10.51
N CYS A 116 -12.72 -11.86 9.66
CA CYS A 116 -11.58 -12.40 8.94
C CYS A 116 -10.90 -11.36 8.03
N GLN A 117 -11.66 -10.42 7.45
CA GLN A 117 -11.10 -9.32 6.67
C GLN A 117 -10.12 -8.48 7.50
N TYR A 118 -10.49 -8.13 8.73
CA TYR A 118 -9.63 -7.37 9.64
C TYR A 118 -8.43 -8.19 10.12
N ALA A 119 -8.63 -9.47 10.41
CA ALA A 119 -7.57 -10.37 10.82
C ALA A 119 -6.51 -10.59 9.73
N PHE A 120 -6.90 -10.61 8.44
CA PHE A 120 -5.98 -10.83 7.33
C PHE A 120 -5.20 -9.60 6.88
N THR A 121 -5.70 -8.40 7.20
CA THR A 121 -5.04 -7.13 6.85
C THR A 121 -3.57 -7.08 7.31
N PRO A 122 -3.21 -7.39 8.58
CA PRO A 122 -1.80 -7.42 9.00
C PRO A 122 -0.97 -8.49 8.27
N PHE A 123 -1.54 -9.65 7.91
CA PHE A 123 -0.82 -10.68 7.15
C PHE A 123 -0.47 -10.21 5.73
N ILE A 124 -1.37 -9.49 5.07
CA ILE A 124 -1.10 -8.95 3.73
C ILE A 124 -0.04 -7.86 3.81
N LEU A 125 -0.13 -6.96 4.80
CA LEU A 125 0.90 -5.96 5.07
C LEU A 125 2.26 -6.62 5.33
N PHE A 126 2.27 -7.69 6.11
CA PHE A 126 3.47 -8.44 6.48
C PHE A 126 4.11 -9.16 5.27
N LEU A 127 3.31 -9.86 4.47
CA LEU A 127 3.79 -10.58 3.28
C LEU A 127 4.32 -9.63 2.21
N CYS A 128 3.66 -8.49 2.01
CA CYS A 128 4.03 -7.53 0.98
C CYS A 128 5.27 -6.72 1.34
N ASN A 129 5.58 -6.55 2.63
CA ASN A 129 6.77 -5.83 3.03
C ASN A 129 7.97 -6.78 3.20
N ALA A 130 8.79 -6.87 2.16
CA ALA A 130 10.03 -7.66 2.17
C ALA A 130 11.01 -7.21 3.26
N GLU A 131 10.94 -5.94 3.68
CA GLU A 131 11.79 -5.37 4.74
C GLU A 131 11.38 -5.92 6.11
N TYR A 132 10.07 -6.02 6.37
CA TYR A 132 9.56 -6.65 7.60
C TYR A 132 9.92 -8.13 7.65
N ARG A 133 9.81 -8.86 6.53
CA ARG A 133 10.19 -10.28 6.50
C ARG A 133 11.68 -10.49 6.75
N LYS A 134 12.54 -9.63 6.19
CA LYS A 134 13.98 -9.66 6.46
C LYS A 134 14.29 -9.40 7.94
N ARG A 135 13.65 -8.37 8.53
CA ARG A 135 13.82 -8.03 9.95
C ARG A 135 13.30 -9.11 10.89
N LEU A 136 12.13 -9.70 10.59
CA LEU A 136 11.58 -10.79 11.38
C LEU A 136 12.46 -12.03 11.32
N GLY A 137 13.01 -12.35 10.14
CA GLY A 137 13.99 -13.43 9.98
C GLY A 137 15.29 -13.19 10.76
N TYR A 138 15.70 -11.92 10.93
CA TYR A 138 16.85 -11.55 11.74
C TYR A 138 16.58 -11.73 13.24
N ILE A 139 15.41 -11.27 13.71
CA ILE A 139 14.95 -11.45 15.10
C ILE A 139 14.81 -12.94 15.44
N PHE A 140 14.20 -13.74 14.57
CA PHE A 140 14.04 -15.18 14.76
C PHE A 140 15.37 -15.94 14.75
N ARG A 141 16.41 -15.40 14.11
CA ARG A 141 17.78 -15.96 14.16
C ARG A 141 18.56 -15.53 15.40
N GLY A 142 17.93 -14.85 16.35
CA GLY A 142 18.56 -14.41 17.59
C GLY A 142 19.42 -13.15 17.44
N GLY A 143 19.31 -12.44 16.30
CA GLY A 143 20.02 -11.19 16.09
C GLY A 143 19.40 -10.08 16.94
N ARG A 144 20.19 -9.47 17.85
CA ARG A 144 19.80 -8.24 18.54
C ARG A 144 19.74 -7.11 17.51
N VAL A 145 18.56 -6.53 17.31
CA VAL A 145 18.39 -5.34 16.47
C VAL A 145 18.94 -4.15 17.26
N THR A 146 20.09 -3.63 16.82
CA THR A 146 20.67 -2.39 17.36
C THR A 146 19.94 -1.16 16.78
N PRO A 147 19.63 -0.14 17.59
CA PRO A 147 18.93 1.07 17.14
C PRO A 147 19.57 1.83 15.98
N ASP A 148 20.85 1.61 15.68
CA ASP A 148 21.55 2.26 14.56
C ASP A 148 21.03 1.82 13.17
N ASP A 149 20.39 0.65 13.04
CA ASP A 149 19.83 0.18 11.75
C ASP A 149 18.63 1.02 11.26
N TYR A 150 18.03 1.84 12.13
CA TYR A 150 16.93 2.73 11.76
C TYR A 150 17.41 4.01 11.06
N VAL A 151 18.64 4.43 11.31
CA VAL A 151 19.23 5.65 10.72
C VAL A 151 19.60 5.40 9.25
N GLU A 152 20.07 4.19 8.92
CA GLU A 152 20.51 3.83 7.57
C GLU A 152 19.36 3.42 6.62
N ALA A 153 18.18 3.08 7.16
CA ALA A 153 17.00 2.74 6.35
C ALA A 153 16.31 3.98 5.72
N ARG A 154 16.72 5.21 6.08
CA ARG A 154 16.46 6.37 5.21
C ARG A 154 17.45 6.26 4.05
N PRO A 155 17.01 5.96 2.81
CA PRO A 155 17.91 6.10 1.68
C PRO A 155 18.33 7.56 1.65
N ASN A 156 19.64 7.78 1.81
CA ASN A 156 20.36 9.05 1.79
C ASN A 156 19.95 9.96 0.62
N ALA A 157 18.79 10.61 0.72
CA ALA A 157 18.32 11.62 -0.21
C ALA A 157 18.94 13.00 0.09
N ILE A 158 19.72 13.12 1.17
CA ILE A 158 20.25 14.40 1.64
C ILE A 158 21.79 14.43 1.67
N SER A 159 22.49 13.29 1.74
CA SER A 159 23.96 13.31 1.90
C SER A 159 24.72 13.80 0.66
N ASN A 160 24.21 13.57 -0.56
CA ASN A 160 24.98 13.90 -1.78
C ASN A 160 24.80 15.36 -2.27
N ARG A 161 23.99 16.18 -1.59
CA ARG A 161 23.82 17.60 -1.97
C ARG A 161 24.87 18.50 -1.33
N THR A 162 25.43 18.12 -0.19
CA THR A 162 26.41 18.92 0.55
C THR A 162 27.85 18.71 0.04
N ASP A 163 28.18 17.51 -0.43
CA ASP A 163 29.54 17.22 -0.93
C ASP A 163 29.83 17.84 -2.31
N ARG A 164 28.81 18.02 -3.17
CA ARG A 164 28.98 18.71 -4.46
C ARG A 164 29.06 20.22 -4.35
N ALA A 165 28.59 20.82 -3.26
CA ALA A 165 28.73 22.25 -3.02
C ALA A 165 30.16 22.59 -2.56
N ASN A 166 30.77 21.74 -1.74
CA ASN A 166 32.15 21.96 -1.25
C ASN A 166 33.24 21.68 -2.30
N LEU A 167 33.03 20.73 -3.22
CA LEU A 167 34.01 20.48 -4.28
C LEU A 167 34.11 21.62 -5.30
N LYS A 168 33.05 22.40 -5.50
CA LYS A 168 33.11 23.58 -6.38
C LYS A 168 33.86 24.73 -5.72
N THR A 169 33.62 25.03 -4.45
CA THR A 169 34.32 26.13 -3.75
C THR A 169 35.82 25.89 -3.58
N VAL A 170 36.28 24.64 -3.41
CA VAL A 170 37.72 24.36 -3.32
C VAL A 170 38.43 24.55 -4.67
N SER A 171 37.79 24.22 -5.80
CA SER A 171 38.42 24.41 -7.12
C SER A 171 38.56 25.88 -7.55
N TYR A 172 37.76 26.81 -7.01
CA TYR A 172 37.95 28.24 -7.30
C TYR A 172 39.07 28.88 -6.47
N SER A 173 39.37 28.36 -5.28
CA SER A 173 40.39 28.97 -4.40
C SER A 173 41.84 28.63 -4.79
N VAL A 174 42.09 27.53 -5.52
CA VAL A 174 43.45 27.11 -5.89
C VAL A 174 43.94 27.76 -7.18
N ARG A 175 43.06 28.29 -8.04
CA ARG A 175 43.46 28.90 -9.33
C ARG A 175 43.85 30.38 -9.23
N ASP A 176 43.57 31.05 -8.12
CA ASP A 176 43.84 32.50 -7.95
C ASP A 176 45.17 32.82 -7.24
N LYS A 177 45.87 31.81 -6.69
CA LYS A 177 47.15 32.04 -5.98
C LYS A 177 48.40 31.83 -6.84
N SER A 178 48.24 31.54 -8.13
CA SER A 178 49.36 31.25 -9.05
C SER A 178 49.67 32.38 -10.04
N LEU A 179 49.19 33.62 -9.80
CA LEU A 179 49.34 34.74 -10.74
C LEU A 179 50.01 36.00 -10.16
N HIS A 180 50.60 35.93 -8.97
CA HIS A 180 51.37 37.04 -8.38
C HIS A 180 52.71 36.55 -7.83
N PHE A 181 53.65 36.22 -8.71
CA PHE A 181 55.08 36.20 -8.42
C PHE A 181 55.84 36.16 -9.75
N ASP A 182 55.98 37.31 -10.40
CA ASP A 182 57.11 37.60 -11.27
C ASP A 182 57.22 39.12 -11.47
N VAL A 183 58.42 39.62 -11.16
CA VAL A 183 59.01 40.96 -11.37
C VAL A 183 58.65 42.06 -10.38
#